data_AF-A0A328DQ55-F1
#
_entry.id   AF-A0A328DQ55-F1
#
_cell.length_a   1.000
_cell.length_b   1.000
_cell.length_c   1.000
_cell.angle_alpha   90.00
_cell.angle_beta   90.00
_cell.angle_gamma   90.00
#
_symmetry.space_group_name_H-M   'P 1'
#
loop_
_entity.id
_entity.type
_entity.pdbx_description
1 polymer ?
#
loop_
_entity_poly.entity_id
_entity_poly.type
_entity_poly.pdbx_seq_one_letter_code
_entity_poly.pdbx_strand_id
1 'polypeptide(L)'
;MKATLKYLAGINGPSGYGSRTTASQVSQDFSSLFLPLSPPPLTAIITGATSGIGAETARALAESGVRVIIPARDMKKAAAVKEEIEKKSPGADVVLLEIDLSSLASIRRFCAHFLSLGIPLNILINNAGRFSPNLEFSEEKHELTFATNYLGHFLLTEMLLEKMRKSAVESGIEGRIINVTSVAHNWVQPHHFCFSQLLNTKEIVSRRWRLDGVMHTTEFFYFVRPPLR
;
A
#
# COMPACT_ATOMS: atom_id res chain seq x y z
N MET A 1 5.29 -0.65 -26.49
CA MET A 1 5.88 -1.90 -27.01
C MET A 1 7.31 -2.15 -26.51
N LYS A 2 8.28 -1.24 -26.69
CA LYS A 2 9.69 -1.45 -26.26
C LYS A 2 9.88 -1.63 -24.74
N ALA A 3 9.20 -0.84 -23.89
CA ALA A 3 9.34 -0.93 -22.43
C ALA A 3 8.76 -2.24 -21.86
N THR A 4 7.57 -2.65 -22.33
CA THR A 4 6.92 -3.91 -21.94
C THR A 4 7.75 -5.13 -22.34
N LEU A 5 8.38 -5.12 -23.52
CA LEU A 5 9.30 -6.18 -23.93
C LEU A 5 10.55 -6.24 -23.06
N LYS A 6 11.16 -5.09 -22.70
CA LYS A 6 12.31 -5.05 -21.79
C LYS A 6 11.94 -5.59 -20.40
N TYR A 7 10.76 -5.23 -19.90
CA TYR A 7 10.22 -5.76 -18.64
C TYR A 7 10.05 -7.28 -18.71
N LEU A 8 9.42 -7.82 -19.75
CA LEU A 8 9.25 -9.27 -19.92
C LEU A 8 10.59 -10.01 -20.10
N ALA A 9 11.57 -9.37 -20.73
CA ALA A 9 12.92 -9.93 -20.91
C ALA A 9 13.77 -9.93 -19.63
N GLY A 10 13.32 -9.26 -18.56
CA GLY A 10 14.08 -9.16 -17.31
C GLY A 10 15.31 -8.27 -17.39
N ILE A 11 15.33 -7.33 -18.33
CA ILE A 11 16.43 -6.37 -18.48
C ILE A 11 16.31 -5.32 -17.39
N ASN A 12 17.42 -5.06 -16.67
CA ASN A 12 17.45 -4.07 -15.61
C ASN A 12 17.14 -2.67 -16.14
N GLY A 13 16.34 -1.93 -15.37
CA GLY A 13 16.03 -0.54 -15.62
C GLY A 13 17.11 0.42 -15.09
N PRO A 14 16.85 1.75 -15.16
CA PRO A 14 17.76 2.76 -14.62
C PRO A 14 18.07 2.63 -13.13
N SER A 15 17.19 1.97 -12.36
CA SER A 15 17.40 1.66 -10.95
C SER A 15 18.42 0.55 -10.70
N GLY A 16 18.90 -0.13 -11.75
CA GLY A 16 19.73 -1.33 -11.62
C GLY A 16 18.94 -2.62 -11.39
N TYR A 17 17.62 -2.54 -11.20
CA TYR A 17 16.75 -3.69 -10.95
C TYR A 17 15.77 -3.95 -12.11
N GLY A 18 15.33 -5.20 -12.26
CA GLY A 18 14.41 -5.64 -13.31
C GLY A 18 13.38 -6.65 -12.79
N SER A 19 12.52 -7.15 -13.69
CA SER A 19 11.44 -8.10 -13.31
C SER A 19 11.92 -9.46 -12.78
N ARG A 20 13.22 -9.75 -12.91
CA ARG A 20 13.88 -10.96 -12.39
C ARG A 20 14.61 -10.72 -11.07
N THR A 21 14.74 -9.48 -10.63
CA THR A 21 15.38 -9.14 -9.37
C THR A 21 14.48 -9.58 -8.22
N THR A 22 15.02 -10.30 -7.24
CA THR A 22 14.27 -10.72 -6.07
C THR A 22 14.28 -9.65 -4.99
N ALA A 23 13.27 -9.66 -4.10
CA ALA A 23 13.22 -8.73 -2.99
C ALA A 23 14.46 -8.87 -2.07
N SER A 24 14.95 -10.09 -1.88
CA SER A 24 16.15 -10.35 -1.08
C SER A 24 17.43 -9.77 -1.70
N GLN A 25 17.56 -9.76 -3.03
CA GLN A 25 18.70 -9.09 -3.70
C GLN A 25 18.67 -7.58 -3.44
N VAL A 26 17.50 -6.95 -3.57
CA VAL A 26 17.33 -5.53 -3.28
C VAL A 26 17.62 -5.24 -1.81
N SER A 27 17.06 -6.02 -0.88
CA SER A 27 17.29 -5.84 0.56
C SER A 27 18.76 -5.99 0.94
N GLN A 28 19.51 -6.89 0.31
CA GLN A 28 20.96 -7.05 0.55
C GLN A 28 21.73 -5.79 0.16
N ASP A 29 21.43 -5.20 -1.00
CA ASP A 29 22.09 -3.98 -1.47
C ASP A 29 21.85 -2.78 -0.54
N PHE A 30 20.73 -2.77 0.19
CA PHE A 30 20.35 -1.70 1.12
C PHE A 30 20.47 -2.07 2.60
N SER A 31 20.99 -3.27 2.92
CA SER A 31 21.07 -3.75 4.32
C SER A 31 21.87 -2.80 5.22
N SER A 32 22.87 -2.09 4.67
CA SER A 32 23.65 -1.08 5.37
C SER A 32 22.90 0.22 5.66
N LEU A 33 21.83 0.54 4.90
CA LEU A 33 20.94 1.67 5.21
C LEU A 33 19.99 1.37 6.37
N PHE A 34 19.76 0.08 6.65
CA PHE A 34 18.81 -0.39 7.65
C PHE A 34 19.48 -0.90 8.96
N LEU A 35 20.81 -0.98 9.02
CA LEU A 35 21.59 -1.46 10.19
C LEU A 35 22.39 -0.36 10.91
N PRO A 36 22.38 -0.39 12.25
CA PRO A 36 21.25 0.02 13.05
C PRO A 36 21.18 1.56 13.10
N LEU A 37 20.16 2.14 12.49
CA LEU A 37 19.65 3.42 13.00
C LEU A 37 19.25 3.16 14.46
N SER A 38 19.68 4.02 15.38
CA SER A 38 19.35 3.86 16.81
C SER A 38 17.85 3.63 16.98
N PRO A 39 17.43 2.77 17.93
CA PRO A 39 16.02 2.47 18.14
C PRO A 39 15.18 3.74 18.33
N PRO A 40 13.91 3.75 17.88
CA PRO A 40 13.14 2.59 17.40
C PRO A 40 13.30 2.25 15.91
N PRO A 41 13.01 1.00 15.49
CA PRO A 41 13.02 0.60 14.08
C PRO A 41 12.00 1.39 13.25
N LEU A 42 12.24 1.51 11.95
CA LEU A 42 11.26 2.05 11.01
C LEU A 42 9.97 1.22 11.05
N THR A 43 8.82 1.86 10.86
CA THR A 43 7.52 1.19 10.83
C THR A 43 6.82 1.38 9.48
N ALA A 44 6.33 0.27 8.92
CA ALA A 44 5.61 0.22 7.66
C ALA A 44 4.18 -0.33 7.83
N ILE A 45 3.19 0.34 7.26
CA ILE A 45 1.84 -0.21 7.06
C ILE A 45 1.70 -0.67 5.61
N ILE A 46 1.26 -1.91 5.38
CA ILE A 46 1.13 -2.49 4.04
C ILE A 46 -0.28 -3.06 3.86
N THR A 47 -1.14 -2.35 3.14
CA THR A 47 -2.49 -2.85 2.88
C THR A 47 -2.47 -4.05 1.93
N GLY A 48 -3.34 -5.03 2.15
CA GLY A 48 -3.44 -6.20 1.25
C GLY A 48 -2.21 -7.12 1.30
N ALA A 49 -1.47 -7.13 2.41
CA ALA A 49 -0.29 -7.96 2.60
C ALA A 49 -0.57 -9.42 3.03
N THR A 50 -1.77 -9.93 2.78
CA THR A 50 -2.14 -11.32 3.07
C THR A 50 -1.81 -12.29 1.93
N SER A 51 -1.37 -11.79 0.77
CA SER A 51 -0.99 -12.59 -0.40
C SER A 51 -0.20 -11.78 -1.43
N GLY A 52 0.39 -12.44 -2.42
CA GLY A 52 0.96 -11.80 -3.61
C GLY A 52 2.06 -10.79 -3.29
N ILE A 53 2.06 -9.68 -4.02
CA ILE A 53 3.07 -8.61 -3.91
C ILE A 53 3.14 -8.06 -2.48
N GLY A 54 1.98 -7.84 -1.84
CA GLY A 54 1.93 -7.30 -0.48
C GLY A 54 2.57 -8.23 0.56
N ALA A 55 2.32 -9.54 0.48
CA ALA A 55 2.91 -10.51 1.41
C ALA A 55 4.43 -10.62 1.24
N GLU A 56 4.90 -10.62 -0.01
CA GLU A 56 6.34 -10.64 -0.29
C GLU A 56 7.04 -9.34 0.16
N THR A 57 6.36 -8.19 0.01
CA THR A 57 6.85 -6.90 0.50
C THR A 57 6.93 -6.89 2.03
N ALA A 58 5.93 -7.44 2.71
CA ALA A 58 5.94 -7.58 4.17
C ALA A 58 7.10 -8.45 4.65
N ARG A 59 7.33 -9.60 3.98
CA ARG A 59 8.46 -10.48 4.29
C ARG A 59 9.80 -9.77 4.13
N ALA A 60 10.04 -9.12 3.00
CA ALA A 60 11.32 -8.47 2.71
C ALA A 60 11.61 -7.30 3.67
N LEU A 61 10.60 -6.50 4.03
CA LEU A 61 10.76 -5.42 4.99
C LEU A 61 11.02 -5.94 6.41
N ALA A 62 10.30 -6.99 6.83
CA ALA A 62 10.50 -7.62 8.12
C ALA A 62 11.92 -8.23 8.26
N GLU A 63 12.41 -8.91 7.22
CA GLU A 63 13.79 -9.42 7.16
C GLU A 63 14.84 -8.31 7.22
N SER A 64 14.48 -7.10 6.80
CA SER A 64 15.34 -5.91 6.85
C SER A 64 15.25 -5.17 8.19
N GLY A 65 14.56 -5.73 9.20
CA GLY A 65 14.42 -5.15 10.54
C GLY A 65 13.37 -4.04 10.67
N VAL A 66 12.51 -3.85 9.66
CA VAL A 66 11.40 -2.90 9.71
C VAL A 66 10.23 -3.54 10.48
N ARG A 67 9.60 -2.79 11.40
CA ARG A 67 8.33 -3.20 12.01
C ARG A 67 7.24 -3.16 10.94
N VAL A 68 6.59 -4.29 10.69
CA VAL A 68 5.54 -4.40 9.67
C VAL A 68 4.17 -4.52 10.32
N ILE A 69 3.30 -3.56 10.00
CA ILE A 69 1.88 -3.60 10.32
C ILE A 69 1.14 -4.18 9.11
N ILE A 70 0.49 -5.32 9.28
CA ILE A 70 -0.34 -5.97 8.26
C ILE A 70 -1.81 -5.72 8.62
N PRO A 71 -2.43 -4.67 8.05
CA PRO A 71 -3.85 -4.49 8.15
C PRO A 71 -4.59 -5.45 7.21
N ALA A 72 -5.56 -6.20 7.72
CA ALA A 72 -6.27 -7.22 6.96
C ALA A 72 -7.75 -7.36 7.35
N ARG A 73 -8.57 -7.77 6.38
CA ARG A 73 -9.96 -8.21 6.62
C ARG A 73 -10.02 -9.63 7.15
N ASP A 74 -9.19 -10.50 6.58
CA ASP A 74 -9.09 -11.91 6.95
C ASP A 74 -7.88 -12.09 7.87
N MET A 75 -8.13 -12.00 9.18
CA MET A 75 -7.09 -12.12 10.20
C MET A 75 -6.45 -13.51 10.24
N LYS A 76 -7.14 -14.56 9.75
CA LYS A 76 -6.54 -15.90 9.65
C LYS A 76 -5.47 -15.95 8.57
N LYS A 77 -5.72 -15.37 7.40
CA LYS A 77 -4.71 -15.25 6.35
C LYS A 77 -3.54 -14.35 6.79
N ALA A 78 -3.83 -13.27 7.50
CA ALA A 78 -2.79 -12.40 8.05
C ALA A 78 -1.90 -13.13 9.08
N ALA A 79 -2.50 -13.96 9.94
CA ALA A 79 -1.78 -14.79 10.89
C ALA A 79 -0.86 -15.81 10.20
N ALA A 80 -1.33 -16.47 9.12
CA ALA A 80 -0.50 -17.38 8.35
C ALA A 80 0.71 -16.69 7.70
N VAL A 81 0.52 -15.47 7.17
CA VAL A 81 1.65 -14.69 6.62
C VAL A 81 2.63 -14.30 7.72
N LYS A 82 2.14 -13.86 8.88
CA LYS A 82 2.99 -13.54 10.03
C LYS A 82 3.83 -14.74 10.46
N GLU A 83 3.23 -15.92 10.60
CA GLU A 83 3.92 -17.16 10.98
C GLU A 83 5.03 -17.50 9.98
N GLU A 84 4.76 -17.41 8.67
CA GLU A 84 5.75 -17.66 7.63
C GLU A 84 6.92 -16.65 7.66
N ILE A 85 6.64 -15.39 7.99
CA ILE A 85 7.68 -14.35 8.16
C ILE A 85 8.53 -14.67 9.39
N GLU A 86 7.91 -14.94 10.54
CA GLU A 86 8.62 -15.23 11.80
C GLU A 86 9.46 -16.51 11.72
N LYS A 87 9.01 -17.50 10.94
CA LYS A 87 9.77 -18.73 10.67
C LYS A 87 11.04 -18.48 9.87
N LYS A 88 11.00 -17.54 8.91
CA LYS A 88 12.15 -17.18 8.06
C LYS A 88 13.07 -16.16 8.71
N SER A 89 12.50 -15.28 9.52
CA SER A 89 13.19 -14.19 10.21
C SER A 89 12.80 -14.19 11.69
N PRO A 90 13.40 -15.06 12.52
CA PRO A 90 13.17 -15.07 13.96
C PRO A 90 13.42 -13.69 14.57
N GLY A 91 12.45 -13.17 15.33
CA GLY A 91 12.51 -11.83 15.91
C GLY A 91 11.96 -10.70 15.01
N ALA A 92 11.40 -11.02 13.84
CA ALA A 92 10.66 -10.08 13.03
C ALA A 92 9.49 -9.45 13.83
N ASP A 93 9.37 -8.13 13.75
CA ASP A 93 8.31 -7.38 14.43
C ASP A 93 7.11 -7.19 13.50
N VAL A 94 6.16 -8.12 13.58
CA VAL A 94 4.95 -8.12 12.75
C VAL A 94 3.71 -7.95 13.63
N VAL A 95 2.97 -6.87 13.38
CA VAL A 95 1.71 -6.54 14.07
C VAL A 95 0.55 -6.70 13.11
N LEU A 96 -0.48 -7.42 13.53
CA LEU A 96 -1.71 -7.61 12.75
C LEU A 96 -2.81 -6.72 13.30
N LEU A 97 -3.52 -6.02 12.41
CA LEU A 97 -4.63 -5.16 12.78
C LEU A 97 -5.78 -5.38 11.79
N GLU A 98 -7.02 -5.30 12.27
CA GLU A 98 -8.18 -5.48 11.40
C GLU A 98 -8.48 -4.19 10.62
N ILE A 99 -8.72 -4.32 9.31
CA ILE A 99 -9.27 -3.25 8.49
C ILE A 99 -10.12 -3.84 7.36
N ASP A 100 -11.22 -3.17 7.05
CA ASP A 100 -11.91 -3.30 5.76
C ASP A 100 -11.85 -1.98 5.02
N LEU A 101 -11.04 -1.92 3.95
CA LEU A 101 -10.88 -0.73 3.12
C LEU A 101 -12.13 -0.32 2.35
N SER A 102 -13.14 -1.20 2.26
CA SER A 102 -14.42 -0.84 1.66
C SER A 102 -15.37 -0.12 2.62
N SER A 103 -15.05 -0.04 3.91
CA SER A 103 -15.87 0.61 4.95
C SER A 103 -15.13 1.78 5.56
N LEU A 104 -15.66 2.99 5.41
CA LEU A 104 -15.03 4.21 5.96
C LEU A 104 -15.00 4.18 7.48
N ALA A 105 -16.02 3.57 8.10
CA ALA A 105 -16.06 3.36 9.55
C ALA A 105 -14.95 2.40 10.02
N SER A 106 -14.69 1.34 9.26
CA SER A 106 -13.61 0.40 9.55
C SER A 106 -12.23 1.06 9.49
N ILE A 107 -11.98 1.89 8.47
CA ILE A 107 -10.74 2.66 8.33
C ILE A 107 -10.54 3.60 9.52
N ARG A 108 -11.59 4.32 9.95
CA ARG A 108 -11.50 5.22 11.11
C ARG A 108 -11.14 4.46 12.39
N ARG A 109 -11.74 3.30 12.63
CA ARG A 109 -11.42 2.44 13.79
C ARG A 109 -9.98 1.95 13.72
N PHE A 110 -9.53 1.49 12.56
CA PHE A 110 -8.14 1.08 12.35
C PHE A 110 -7.17 2.22 12.67
N CYS A 111 -7.38 3.41 12.11
CA CYS A 111 -6.51 4.56 12.34
C CYS A 111 -6.49 4.98 13.82
N ALA A 112 -7.65 5.04 14.48
CA ALA A 112 -7.72 5.35 15.90
C ALA A 112 -6.94 4.33 16.75
N HIS A 113 -7.09 3.04 16.45
CA HIS A 113 -6.37 1.98 17.13
C HIS A 113 -4.85 2.09 16.88
N PHE A 114 -4.41 2.19 15.62
CA PHE A 114 -2.99 2.33 15.28
C PHE A 114 -2.35 3.55 15.97
N LEU A 115 -3.03 4.71 15.94
CA LEU A 115 -2.54 5.93 16.58
C LEU A 115 -2.42 5.78 18.10
N SER A 116 -3.32 5.02 18.74
CA SER A 116 -3.26 4.75 20.18
C SER A 116 -2.06 3.91 20.61
N LEU A 117 -1.43 3.18 19.69
CA LEU A 117 -0.23 2.37 19.97
C LEU A 117 1.02 3.24 20.20
N GLY A 118 0.99 4.53 19.81
CA GLY A 118 2.11 5.46 20.00
C GLY A 118 3.34 5.18 19.13
N ILE A 119 3.35 4.10 18.34
CA ILE A 119 4.48 3.72 17.47
C ILE A 119 4.66 4.67 16.27
N PRO A 120 5.88 4.93 15.78
CA PRO A 120 6.10 5.78 14.60
C PRO A 120 5.47 5.19 13.33
N LEU A 121 5.35 6.00 12.28
CA LEU A 121 4.96 5.54 10.95
C LEU A 121 5.86 6.20 9.89
N ASN A 122 6.65 5.39 9.20
CA ASN A 122 7.62 5.89 8.21
C ASN A 122 7.21 5.53 6.78
N ILE A 123 6.55 4.39 6.60
CA ILE A 123 6.22 3.87 5.27
C ILE A 123 4.73 3.49 5.24
N LEU A 124 4.01 4.01 4.25
CA LEU A 124 2.64 3.60 3.95
C LEU A 124 2.60 3.03 2.53
N ILE A 125 2.28 1.74 2.42
CA ILE A 125 2.14 1.05 1.14
C ILE A 125 0.67 0.73 0.92
N ASN A 126 0.03 1.56 0.08
CA ASN A 126 -1.33 1.37 -0.41
C ASN A 126 -1.30 0.31 -1.52
N ASN A 127 -1.32 -0.97 -1.11
CA ASN A 127 -1.20 -2.12 -2.01
C ASN A 127 -2.51 -2.90 -2.23
N ALA A 128 -3.47 -2.82 -1.31
CA ALA A 128 -4.72 -3.55 -1.43
C ALA A 128 -5.50 -3.15 -2.69
N GLY A 129 -5.81 -4.13 -3.53
CA GLY A 129 -6.68 -3.94 -4.68
C GLY A 129 -7.68 -5.07 -4.77
N ARG A 130 -8.89 -4.76 -5.21
CA ARG A 130 -9.84 -5.77 -5.71
C ARG A 130 -10.25 -5.44 -7.13
N PHE A 131 -10.69 -6.48 -7.82
CA PHE A 131 -11.43 -6.39 -9.06
C PHE A 131 -12.58 -7.39 -8.97
N SER A 132 -13.80 -6.96 -9.28
CA SER A 132 -14.97 -7.84 -9.37
C SER A 132 -15.71 -7.59 -10.67
N PRO A 133 -16.06 -8.64 -11.45
CA PRO A 133 -16.91 -8.49 -12.63
C PRO A 133 -18.36 -8.13 -12.25
N ASN A 134 -18.79 -8.41 -11.01
CA ASN A 134 -20.14 -8.15 -10.53
C ASN A 134 -20.27 -6.73 -9.98
N LEU A 135 -21.42 -6.06 -10.20
CA LEU A 135 -21.63 -4.72 -9.63
C LEU A 135 -21.98 -4.88 -8.15
N GLU A 136 -21.08 -4.45 -7.29
CA GLU A 136 -21.24 -4.55 -5.85
C GLU A 136 -21.04 -3.17 -5.24
N PHE A 137 -21.65 -2.93 -4.09
CA PHE A 137 -21.59 -1.64 -3.41
C PHE A 137 -21.16 -1.82 -1.95
N SER A 138 -20.45 -0.83 -1.41
CA SER A 138 -20.16 -0.72 0.01
C SER A 138 -21.41 -0.34 0.81
N GLU A 139 -21.31 -0.35 2.15
CA GLU A 139 -22.37 0.12 3.04
C GLU A 139 -22.78 1.57 2.74
N GLU A 140 -21.80 2.41 2.40
CA GLU A 140 -21.98 3.81 1.99
C GLU A 140 -22.45 3.97 0.53
N LYS A 141 -22.79 2.86 -0.15
CA LYS A 141 -23.30 2.81 -1.52
C LYS A 141 -22.31 3.28 -2.59
N HIS A 142 -21.02 3.22 -2.31
CA HIS A 142 -19.99 3.39 -3.33
C HIS A 142 -19.76 2.08 -4.08
N GLU A 143 -19.45 2.12 -5.36
CA GLU A 143 -19.05 0.91 -6.09
C GLU A 143 -17.84 0.27 -5.37
N LEU A 144 -17.86 -1.04 -5.19
CA LEU A 144 -17.01 -1.69 -4.19
C LEU A 144 -15.52 -1.70 -4.59
N THR A 145 -15.21 -1.75 -5.89
CA THR A 145 -13.84 -1.52 -6.41
C THR A 145 -13.41 -0.08 -6.16
N PHE A 146 -14.30 0.90 -6.38
CA PHE A 146 -14.09 2.31 -6.12
C PHE A 146 -13.80 2.59 -4.64
N ALA A 147 -14.63 2.04 -3.77
CA ALA A 147 -14.51 2.14 -2.33
C ALA A 147 -13.16 1.58 -1.86
N THR A 148 -12.80 0.37 -2.30
CA THR A 148 -11.59 -0.33 -1.83
C THR A 148 -10.31 0.31 -2.38
N ASN A 149 -10.21 0.47 -3.70
CA ASN A 149 -8.94 0.78 -4.36
C ASN A 149 -8.56 2.26 -4.24
N TYR A 150 -9.55 3.16 -4.07
CA TYR A 150 -9.33 4.60 -4.03
C TYR A 150 -9.82 5.26 -2.75
N LEU A 151 -11.12 5.27 -2.46
CA LEU A 151 -11.65 5.99 -1.30
C LEU A 151 -11.03 5.50 0.00
N GLY A 152 -10.86 4.18 0.13
CA GLY A 152 -10.29 3.56 1.31
C GLY A 152 -8.84 3.97 1.53
N HIS A 153 -8.01 3.86 0.50
CA HIS A 153 -6.61 4.30 0.56
C HIS A 153 -6.46 5.81 0.75
N PHE A 154 -7.32 6.60 0.12
CA PHE A 154 -7.33 8.05 0.28
C PHE A 154 -7.60 8.43 1.74
N LEU A 155 -8.68 7.91 2.33
CA LEU A 155 -9.01 8.18 3.73
C LEU A 155 -7.93 7.66 4.68
N LEU A 156 -7.42 6.46 4.46
CA LEU A 156 -6.32 5.89 5.26
C LEU A 156 -5.09 6.81 5.24
N THR A 157 -4.71 7.31 4.05
CA THR A 157 -3.57 8.21 3.88
C THR A 157 -3.81 9.54 4.58
N GLU A 158 -4.98 10.15 4.39
CA GLU A 158 -5.36 11.42 5.02
C GLU A 158 -5.27 11.34 6.54
N MET A 159 -5.85 10.29 7.14
CA MET A 159 -5.88 10.11 8.59
C MET A 159 -4.51 9.81 9.21
N LEU A 160 -3.57 9.25 8.44
CA LEU A 160 -2.23 8.89 8.92
C LEU A 160 -1.15 9.92 8.57
N LEU A 161 -1.45 10.90 7.70
CA LEU A 161 -0.47 11.84 7.18
C LEU A 161 0.23 12.64 8.29
N GLU A 162 -0.52 13.13 9.28
CA GLU A 162 0.06 13.90 10.39
C GLU A 162 0.97 13.02 11.28
N LYS A 163 0.62 11.73 11.47
CA LYS A 163 1.49 10.80 12.20
C LYS A 163 2.78 10.54 11.44
N MET A 164 2.72 10.40 10.12
CA MET A 164 3.92 10.28 9.28
C MET A 164 4.79 11.52 9.38
N ARG A 165 4.19 12.72 9.32
CA ARG A 165 4.91 13.99 9.46
C ARG A 165 5.63 14.08 10.81
N LYS A 166 4.93 13.78 11.92
CA LYS A 166 5.52 13.76 13.26
C LYS A 166 6.68 12.75 13.35
N SER A 167 6.47 11.54 12.84
CA SER A 167 7.50 10.49 12.84
C SER A 167 8.74 10.92 12.05
N ALA A 168 8.56 11.62 10.92
CA ALA A 168 9.67 12.14 10.13
C ALA A 168 10.44 13.25 10.84
N VAL A 169 9.74 14.14 11.55
CA VAL A 169 10.38 15.18 12.37
C VAL A 169 11.16 14.58 13.54
N GLU A 170 10.56 13.62 14.26
CA GLU A 170 11.14 12.98 15.43
C GLU A 170 12.36 12.12 15.09
N SER A 171 12.30 11.37 13.99
CA SER A 171 13.40 10.49 13.56
C SER A 171 14.43 11.19 12.67
N GLY A 172 14.10 12.34 12.08
CA GLY A 172 14.90 12.97 11.02
C GLY A 172 14.90 12.20 9.69
N ILE A 173 14.06 11.16 9.55
CA ILE A 173 13.98 10.30 8.37
C ILE A 173 12.71 10.62 7.59
N GLU A 174 12.85 10.91 6.29
CA GLU A 174 11.70 11.20 5.43
C GLU A 174 10.70 10.02 5.38
N GLY A 175 9.41 10.33 5.54
CA GLY A 175 8.34 9.36 5.35
C GLY A 175 8.04 9.12 3.87
N ARG A 176 7.56 7.93 3.53
CA ARG A 176 7.22 7.54 2.15
C ARG A 176 5.84 6.94 2.05
N ILE A 177 5.03 7.48 1.14
CA ILE A 177 3.77 6.86 0.71
C ILE A 177 3.99 6.25 -0.67
N ILE A 178 3.65 4.97 -0.82
CA ILE A 178 3.75 4.20 -2.06
C ILE A 178 2.35 3.71 -2.42
N ASN A 179 1.86 4.10 -3.60
CA ASN A 179 0.62 3.59 -4.16
C ASN A 179 0.94 2.52 -5.20
N VAL A 180 0.55 1.27 -4.94
CA VAL A 180 0.74 0.17 -5.89
C VAL A 180 -0.41 0.16 -6.87
N THR A 181 -0.06 0.07 -8.15
CA THR A 181 -0.99 0.32 -9.24
C THR A 181 -0.81 -0.69 -10.36
N SER A 182 -1.62 -0.60 -11.42
CA SER A 182 -1.60 -1.55 -12.54
C SER A 182 -1.42 -0.85 -13.87
N VAL A 183 -0.70 -1.47 -14.80
CA VAL A 183 -0.55 -1.01 -16.19
C VAL A 183 -1.88 -0.82 -16.91
N ALA A 184 -2.94 -1.50 -16.45
CA ALA A 184 -4.30 -1.36 -16.95
C ALA A 184 -4.83 0.07 -16.89
N HIS A 185 -4.21 0.95 -16.08
CA HIS A 185 -4.59 2.36 -16.04
C HIS A 185 -4.46 3.10 -17.36
N ASN A 186 -3.44 2.73 -18.14
CA ASN A 186 -3.17 3.37 -19.42
C ASN A 186 -4.20 3.00 -20.50
N TRP A 187 -5.13 2.09 -20.20
CA TRP A 187 -6.11 1.61 -21.16
C TRP A 187 -7.41 2.43 -21.16
N VAL A 188 -7.58 3.38 -20.22
CA VAL A 188 -8.74 4.29 -20.22
C VAL A 188 -8.42 5.63 -20.88
N GLN A 189 -9.33 6.06 -21.75
CA GLN A 189 -9.23 7.35 -22.42
C GLN A 189 -9.66 8.50 -21.47
N PRO A 190 -8.84 9.55 -21.29
CA PRO A 190 -9.10 10.63 -20.32
C PRO A 190 -10.43 11.38 -20.53
N HIS A 191 -10.91 11.46 -21.77
CA HIS A 191 -12.08 12.27 -22.17
C HIS A 191 -13.42 11.59 -21.80
N HIS A 192 -13.36 10.38 -21.26
CA HIS A 192 -14.51 9.58 -20.90
C HIS A 192 -14.71 9.47 -19.38
N PHE A 193 -13.85 10.11 -18.58
CA PHE A 193 -13.89 10.07 -17.13
C PHE A 193 -14.44 11.37 -16.53
N CYS A 194 -15.42 11.27 -15.63
CA CYS A 194 -15.94 12.40 -14.89
C CYS A 194 -16.12 12.01 -13.41
N PHE A 195 -15.33 12.62 -12.54
CA PHE A 195 -15.29 12.27 -11.10
C PHE A 195 -16.62 12.55 -10.39
N SER A 196 -17.35 13.62 -10.77
CA SER A 196 -18.65 13.94 -10.17
C SER A 196 -19.72 12.88 -10.50
N GLN A 197 -19.60 12.22 -11.65
CA GLN A 197 -20.52 11.14 -12.06
C GLN A 197 -20.27 9.84 -11.29
N LEU A 198 -19.04 9.64 -10.80
CA LEU A 198 -18.62 8.50 -9.98
C LEU A 198 -19.23 8.51 -8.56
N LEU A 199 -19.65 9.68 -8.09
CA LEU A 199 -20.35 9.83 -6.83
C LEU A 199 -21.87 9.60 -6.97
N ASN A 200 -22.37 9.47 -8.22
CA ASN A 200 -23.77 9.25 -8.52
C ASN A 200 -24.04 7.79 -8.91
N THR A 201 -24.64 7.03 -8.00
CA THR A 201 -24.90 5.59 -8.13
C THR A 201 -25.75 5.21 -9.36
N LYS A 202 -26.58 6.12 -9.88
CA LYS A 202 -27.41 5.87 -11.07
C LYS A 202 -26.62 5.87 -12.38
N GLU A 203 -25.52 6.63 -12.48
CA GLU A 203 -24.76 6.75 -13.72
C GLU A 203 -23.68 5.66 -13.89
N ILE A 204 -23.17 5.12 -12.77
CA ILE A 204 -22.14 4.07 -12.73
C ILE A 204 -22.57 2.81 -13.49
N VAL A 205 -23.85 2.44 -13.42
CA VAL A 205 -24.42 1.25 -14.11
C VAL A 205 -24.21 1.32 -15.63
N SER A 206 -24.22 2.52 -16.22
CA SER A 206 -24.17 2.71 -17.68
C SER A 206 -22.75 2.77 -18.27
N ARG A 207 -21.70 2.95 -17.44
CA ARG A 207 -20.34 3.31 -17.92
C ARG A 207 -19.20 2.52 -17.26
N ARG A 208 -19.51 1.31 -16.82
CA ARG A 208 -18.65 0.31 -16.16
C ARG A 208 -17.18 0.28 -16.60
N TRP A 209 -16.91 0.12 -17.90
CA TRP A 209 -15.55 -0.07 -18.46
C TRP A 209 -14.63 1.15 -18.36
N ARG A 210 -15.15 2.33 -18.04
CA ARG A 210 -14.34 3.56 -17.91
C ARG A 210 -13.73 3.72 -16.53
N LEU A 211 -14.26 3.04 -15.51
CA LEU A 211 -13.79 3.16 -14.13
C LEU A 211 -12.55 2.31 -13.88
N ASP A 212 -12.50 1.14 -14.52
CA ASP A 212 -11.48 0.13 -14.28
C ASP A 212 -10.05 0.59 -14.64
N GLY A 213 -9.87 1.48 -15.61
CA GLY A 213 -8.55 2.04 -15.93
C GLY A 213 -8.28 3.46 -15.43
N VAL A 214 -9.21 4.16 -14.77
CA VAL A 214 -8.83 5.41 -14.06
C VAL A 214 -8.40 5.14 -12.62
N MET A 215 -8.89 4.02 -12.06
CA MET A 215 -8.74 3.66 -10.65
C MET A 215 -7.43 2.95 -10.31
N HIS A 216 -6.62 2.67 -11.32
CA HIS A 216 -5.23 2.30 -11.17
C HIS A 216 -4.45 3.61 -11.34
N THR A 217 -4.06 4.27 -10.26
CA THR A 217 -3.29 5.52 -10.40
C THR A 217 -1.85 5.20 -10.84
N THR A 218 -0.97 6.18 -10.99
CA THR A 218 0.46 5.93 -11.24
C THR A 218 1.18 5.74 -9.90
N GLU A 219 2.36 5.10 -9.86
CA GLU A 219 3.24 5.14 -8.67
C GLU A 219 3.44 6.60 -8.24
N PHE A 220 2.74 7.01 -7.17
CA PHE A 220 2.98 8.30 -6.52
C PHE A 220 3.88 8.03 -5.33
N PHE A 221 5.14 8.43 -5.46
CA PHE A 221 6.04 8.58 -4.32
C PHE A 221 5.77 9.94 -3.69
N TYR A 222 5.04 9.97 -2.58
CA TYR A 222 4.93 11.18 -1.78
C TYR A 222 6.01 11.15 -0.70
N PHE A 223 6.90 12.15 -0.75
CA PHE A 223 7.91 12.37 0.28
C PHE A 223 7.35 13.25 1.38
N VAL A 224 7.26 12.71 2.58
CA VAL A 224 6.92 13.49 3.78
C VAL A 224 8.22 13.99 4.39
N ARG A 225 8.56 15.25 4.11
CA ARG A 225 9.80 15.88 4.58
C ARG A 225 9.64 16.50 5.97
N PRO A 226 10.70 16.49 6.79
CA PRO A 226 10.80 17.43 7.90
C PRO A 226 10.71 18.88 7.37
N PRO A 227 10.15 19.83 8.13
CA PRO A 227 10.22 21.24 7.75
C PRO A 227 11.69 21.66 7.63
N LEU A 228 12.01 22.37 6.54
CA LEU A 228 13.31 23.00 6.37
C LEU A 228 13.50 24.00 7.52
N ARG A 229 14.60 23.86 8.27
CA ARG A 229 15.01 24.86 9.27
C ARG A 229 15.40 26.15 8.58
#